data_AF-A0A2E0S218-F1
#
_entry.id   AF-A0A2E0S218-F1
#
_cell.length_a   1.000
_cell.length_b   1.000
_cell.length_c   1.000
_cell.angle_alpha   90.00
_cell.angle_beta   90.00
_cell.angle_gamma   90.00
#
_symmetry.space_group_name_H-M   'P 1'
#
loop_
_entity.id
_entity.type
_entity.pdbx_description
1 polymer ?
#
loop_
_entity_poly.entity_id
_entity_poly.type
_entity_poly.pdbx_seq_one_letter_code
_entity_poly.pdbx_strand_id
1 'polypeptide(L)' 'MNRPNWYKEHPAACTCLSCTEKKLIKNQHGKVGRNEKCPCGSDKKYKKCHGN' A
#
# COMPACT_ATOMS: atom_id res chain seq x y z
N MET A 1 -23.24 -2.63 -12.05
CA MET A 1 -22.01 -2.93 -11.29
C MET A 1 -21.36 -1.61 -10.90
N ASN A 2 -21.65 -1.09 -9.71
CA ASN A 2 -21.06 0.16 -9.22
C ASN A 2 -19.62 -0.16 -8.77
N ARG A 3 -18.61 0.22 -9.56
CA ARG A 3 -17.22 0.26 -9.11
C ARG A 3 -17.06 1.62 -8.41
N PRO A 4 -17.18 1.71 -7.07
CA PRO A 4 -17.00 2.99 -6.40
C PRO A 4 -15.62 3.52 -6.76
N ASN A 5 -15.59 4.79 -7.15
CA ASN A 5 -14.34 5.48 -7.41
C ASN A 5 -13.59 5.55 -6.08
N TRP A 6 -12.45 4.86 -5.99
CA TRP A 6 -11.64 4.79 -4.77
C TRP A 6 -11.36 6.19 -4.19
N TYR A 7 -11.18 7.19 -5.05
CA TYR A 7 -10.93 8.58 -4.61
C TYR A 7 -12.09 9.24 -3.85
N LYS A 8 -13.33 8.70 -3.91
CA LYS A 8 -14.46 9.21 -3.13
C LYS A 8 -14.46 8.71 -1.68
N GLU A 9 -13.91 7.52 -1.43
CA GLU A 9 -13.85 6.90 -0.09
C GLU A 9 -12.45 7.00 0.55
N HIS A 10 -11.42 7.30 -0.24
CA HIS A 10 -10.12 7.76 0.25
C HIS A 10 -9.68 9.05 -0.44
N PRO A 11 -9.89 10.21 0.21
CA PRO A 11 -9.25 11.44 -0.22
C PRO A 11 -7.72 11.31 -0.06
N ALA A 12 -6.95 12.06 -0.86
CA ALA A 12 -5.49 12.09 -0.76
C ALA A 12 -4.98 12.53 0.64
N ALA A 13 -5.83 13.20 1.42
CA ALA A 13 -5.60 13.57 2.81
C ALA A 13 -5.98 12.47 3.83
N CYS A 14 -6.27 11.24 3.40
CA CYS A 14 -6.67 10.17 4.31
C CYS A 14 -5.53 9.84 5.31
N THR A 15 -5.87 9.89 6.59
CA THR A 15 -4.97 9.63 7.73
C THR A 15 -5.14 8.24 8.33
N CYS A 16 -5.76 7.29 7.61
CA CYS A 16 -5.94 5.94 8.13
C CYS A 16 -4.60 5.22 8.35
N LEU A 17 -4.58 4.26 9.28
CA LEU A 17 -3.39 3.49 9.63
C LEU A 17 -2.81 2.79 8.38
N SER A 18 -3.66 2.20 7.55
CA SER A 18 -3.26 1.52 6.32
C SER A 18 -2.55 2.44 5.30
N CYS A 19 -2.99 3.69 5.14
CA CYS A 19 -2.32 4.67 4.27
C CYS A 19 -0.99 5.13 4.86
N THR A 20 -0.94 5.28 6.18
CA THR A 20 0.27 5.68 6.91
C THR A 20 1.33 4.59 6.80
N GLU A 21 0.96 3.32 7.01
CA GLU A 21 1.85 2.17 6.84
C GLU A 21 2.36 2.03 5.40
N LYS A 22 1.48 2.16 4.39
CA LYS A 22 1.90 2.18 2.98
C LYS A 22 2.91 3.30 2.69
N LYS A 23 2.69 4.49 3.25
CA LYS A 23 3.58 5.65 3.07
C LYS A 23 4.92 5.43 3.76
N LEU A 24 4.92 4.89 4.99
CA LEU A 24 6.13 4.55 5.75
C LEU A 24 6.96 3.49 5.01
N ILE A 25 6.34 2.41 4.54
CA ILE A 25 7.02 1.36 3.78
C ILE A 25 7.65 1.91 2.49
N LYS A 26 6.91 2.74 1.75
CA LYS A 26 7.43 3.40 0.53
C LYS A 26 8.63 4.31 0.85
N ASN A 27 8.61 4.98 2.00
CA ASN A 27 9.66 5.90 2.40
C ASN A 27 10.90 5.19 2.98
N GLN A 28 10.70 4.09 3.72
CA GLN A 28 11.79 3.36 4.37
C GLN A 28 12.50 2.37 3.45
N HIS A 29 11.77 1.67 2.58
CA HIS A 29 12.33 0.59 1.75
C HIS A 29 12.52 0.97 0.27
N GLY A 30 12.24 2.21 -0.12
CA GLY A 30 12.47 2.70 -1.47
C GLY A 30 11.69 1.93 -2.55
N LYS A 31 12.32 1.73 -3.72
CA LYS A 31 11.74 0.94 -4.84
C LYS A 31 11.85 -0.55 -4.54
N VAL A 32 10.93 -1.08 -3.73
CA VAL A 32 10.75 -2.52 -3.58
C VAL A 32 10.18 -3.11 -4.86
N GLY A 33 10.81 -4.15 -5.39
CA GLY A 33 10.32 -4.86 -6.57
C GLY A 33 8.94 -5.48 -6.32
N ARG A 34 8.03 -5.37 -7.29
CA ARG A 34 6.64 -5.87 -7.15
C ARG A 34 6.55 -7.37 -6.79
N ASN A 35 7.57 -8.16 -7.15
CA ASN A 35 7.64 -9.60 -6.86
C ASN A 35 8.46 -9.96 -5.62
N GLU A 36 9.16 -9.01 -5.01
CA GLU A 36 9.99 -9.24 -3.83
C GLU A 36 9.15 -9.44 -2.57
N LYS A 37 9.78 -9.92 -1.49
CA LYS A 37 9.11 -10.03 -0.20
C LYS A 37 8.66 -8.66 0.29
N CYS A 38 7.50 -8.60 0.94
CA CYS A 38 7.04 -7.36 1.52
C CYS A 38 7.97 -6.95 2.67
N PRO A 39 8.44 -5.70 2.70
CA PRO A 39 9.29 -5.20 3.80
C PRO A 39 8.53 -5.01 5.11
N CYS A 40 7.22 -5.18 5.10
CA CYS A 40 6.34 -5.15 6.27
C CYS A 40 6.49 -6.40 7.17
N GLY A 41 7.46 -7.29 6.91
CA GLY A 41 7.62 -8.55 7.65
C GLY A 41 6.61 -9.64 7.28
N SER A 42 5.74 -9.40 6.30
CA SER A 42 4.86 -10.44 5.77
C SER A 42 5.60 -11.28 4.73
N ASP A 43 5.57 -12.61 4.82
CA ASP A 43 6.10 -13.53 3.79
C ASP A 43 5.35 -13.50 2.44
N LYS A 44 4.48 -12.50 2.25
CA LYS A 44 3.76 -12.23 1.00
C LYS A 44 4.62 -11.36 0.08
N LYS A 45 4.52 -11.60 -1.23
CA LYS A 45 5.12 -10.72 -2.25
C LYS A 45 4.56 -9.30 -2.13
N TYR A 46 5.36 -8.26 -2.39
CA TYR A 46 4.97 -6.85 -2.29
C TYR A 46 3.63 -6.57 -2.98
N LYS A 47 3.44 -7.07 -4.21
CA LYS A 47 2.16 -6.95 -4.95
C LYS A 47 0.93 -7.54 -4.29
N LYS A 48 1.10 -8.53 -3.42
CA LYS A 48 0.01 -9.21 -2.71
C LYS A 48 -0.21 -8.64 -1.30
N CYS A 49 0.54 -7.60 -0.94
CA CYS A 49 0.50 -7.01 0.39
C CYS A 49 0.33 -5.49 0.30
N HIS A 50 1.42 -4.74 0.05
CA HIS A 50 1.41 -3.27 0.04
C HIS A 50 1.48 -2.65 -1.37
N GLY A 51 1.60 -3.47 -2.42
CA GLY A 51 1.73 -3.05 -3.83
C GLY A 51 0.41 -3.01 -4.61
N ASN A 52 -0.70 -2.75 -3.92
CA ASN A 52 -2.03 -2.53 -4.49
C ASN A 52 -2.54 -1.14 -4.10
#